data_AF-A0A1I5E2Q8-F1
#
_entry.id   AF-A0A1I5E2Q8-F1
#
_cell.length_a   1.000
_cell.length_b   1.000
_cell.length_c   1.000
_cell.angle_alpha   90.00
_cell.angle_beta   90.00
_cell.angle_gamma   90.00
#
_symmetry.space_group_name_H-M   'P 1'
#
loop_
_entity.id
_entity.type
_entity.pdbx_description
1 polymer ?
#
loop_
_entity_poly.entity_id
_entity_poly.type
_entity_poly.pdbx_seq_one_letter_code
_entity_poly.pdbx_strand_id
1 'polypeptide(L)'
;MSHQQPARGTVDCTTFRGRDCAEVFAGAAEWLAAPLQAEIQVWGVDLDQPRRIDRGADAADADVYLELFYQRSGSEGSGAQEFAG
;
A
#
# COMPACT_ATOMS: atom_id res chain seq x y z
N MET A 1 6.15 10.63 -31.97
CA MET A 1 5.80 10.80 -30.54
C MET A 1 6.29 9.54 -29.84
N SER A 2 7.51 9.56 -29.31
CA SER A 2 8.04 8.42 -28.56
C SER A 2 7.30 8.37 -27.22
N HIS A 3 6.47 7.35 -27.02
CA HIS A 3 5.98 7.02 -25.68
C HIS A 3 7.17 6.50 -24.90
N GLN A 4 7.90 7.41 -24.28
CA GLN A 4 8.93 7.07 -23.32
C GLN A 4 8.20 6.38 -22.18
N GLN A 5 8.25 5.05 -22.17
CA GLN A 5 7.72 4.23 -21.09
C GLN A 5 8.42 4.73 -19.83
N PRO A 6 7.72 5.33 -18.87
CA PRO A 6 8.37 5.79 -17.65
C PRO A 6 9.10 4.59 -17.06
N ALA A 7 10.35 4.79 -16.66
CA ALA A 7 11.14 3.77 -16.00
C ALA A 7 10.23 3.08 -14.99
N ARG A 8 10.13 1.74 -15.03
CA ARG A 8 9.33 0.97 -14.09
C ARG A 8 9.82 1.28 -12.68
N GLY A 9 9.26 2.32 -12.05
CA GLY A 9 9.51 2.63 -10.67
C GLY A 9 9.10 1.42 -9.85
N THR A 10 9.89 1.09 -8.83
CA THR A 10 9.50 0.10 -7.84
C THR A 10 8.15 0.51 -7.27
N VAL A 11 7.16 -0.38 -7.34
CA VAL A 11 5.87 -0.20 -6.68
C VAL A 11 6.05 -0.69 -5.24
N ASP A 12 5.88 0.22 -4.28
CA ASP A 12 5.85 -0.07 -2.86
C ASP A 12 4.43 -0.43 -2.42
N CYS A 13 4.31 -1.16 -1.31
CA CYS A 13 3.04 -1.52 -0.69
C CYS A 13 3.06 -1.17 0.80
N THR A 14 1.96 -0.60 1.30
CA THR A 14 1.70 -0.46 2.75
C THR A 14 0.36 -1.09 3.07
N THR A 15 0.32 -1.89 4.15
CA THR A 15 -0.88 -2.59 4.62
C THR A 15 -1.40 -1.94 5.89
N PHE A 16 -2.71 -1.70 5.94
CA PHE A 16 -3.44 -1.26 7.12
C PHE A 16 -4.35 -2.39 7.59
N ARG A 17 -4.37 -2.64 8.90
CA ARG A 17 -5.22 -3.64 9.56
C ARG A 17 -6.14 -2.93 10.54
N GLY A 18 -7.42 -3.30 10.56
CA GLY A 18 -8.40 -2.71 11.45
C GLY A 18 -9.64 -3.59 11.61
N ARG A 19 -10.46 -3.28 12.60
CA ARG A 19 -11.68 -4.06 12.91
C ARG A 19 -12.78 -3.86 11.88
N ASP A 20 -12.73 -2.74 11.17
CA ASP A 20 -13.69 -2.40 10.12
C ASP A 20 -13.04 -1.49 9.06
N CYS A 21 -13.82 -1.21 8.01
CA CYS A 21 -13.39 -0.38 6.89
C CYS A 21 -13.02 1.05 7.33
N ALA A 22 -13.76 1.63 8.28
CA ALA A 22 -13.52 2.99 8.72
C ALA A 22 -12.16 3.09 9.43
N GLU A 23 -11.81 2.12 10.26
CA GLU A 23 -10.49 2.07 10.92
C GLU A 23 -9.34 2.01 9.90
N VAL A 24 -9.41 1.11 8.91
CA VAL A 24 -8.32 0.99 7.91
C VAL A 24 -8.23 2.20 6.98
N PHE A 25 -9.35 2.79 6.58
CA PHE A 25 -9.35 4.01 5.76
C PHE A 25 -8.85 5.23 6.53
N ALA A 26 -9.18 5.33 7.82
CA ALA A 26 -8.64 6.40 8.68
C ALA A 26 -7.12 6.28 8.79
N GLY A 27 -6.59 5.08 9.05
CA GLY A 27 -5.14 4.85 9.10
C GLY A 27 -4.44 5.18 7.77
N ALA A 28 -5.06 4.80 6.64
CA ALA A 28 -4.52 5.15 5.33
C ALA A 28 -4.55 6.66 5.05
N ALA A 29 -5.63 7.35 5.44
CA ALA A 29 -5.73 8.80 5.30
C ALA A 29 -4.69 9.54 6.14
N GLU A 30 -4.47 9.11 7.39
CA GLU A 30 -3.44 9.66 8.27
C GLU A 30 -2.04 9.47 7.68
N TRP A 31 -1.75 8.26 7.16
CA TRP A 31 -0.48 7.96 6.52
C TRP A 31 -0.27 8.82 5.27
N LEU A 32 -1.28 8.94 4.40
CA LEU A 32 -1.25 9.78 3.19
C LEU A 32 -1.08 11.27 3.49
N ALA A 33 -1.60 11.74 4.63
CA ALA A 33 -1.49 13.13 5.05
C ALA A 33 -0.08 13.49 5.56
N ALA A 34 0.76 12.50 5.86
CA ALA A 34 2.13 12.77 6.32
C ALA A 34 2.94 13.48 5.21
N PRO A 35 3.73 14.52 5.53
CA PRO A 35 4.54 15.24 4.54
C PRO A 35 5.50 14.36 3.75
N LEU A 36 5.95 13.25 4.36
CA LEU A 36 6.77 12.24 3.68
C LEU A 36 6.05 11.64 2.46
N GLN A 37 4.72 11.63 2.42
CA GLN A 37 3.96 11.07 1.30
C GLN A 37 3.63 12.09 0.20
N ALA A 38 4.11 13.33 0.29
CA ALA A 38 3.79 14.38 -0.68
C ALA A 38 4.18 14.04 -2.14
N GLU A 39 5.15 13.14 -2.34
CA GLU A 39 5.69 12.75 -3.65
C GLU A 39 5.31 11.32 -4.06
N ILE A 40 4.29 10.72 -3.43
CA ILE A 40 3.81 9.42 -3.86
C ILE A 40 2.71 9.53 -4.92
N GLN A 41 2.73 8.61 -5.87
CA GLN A 41 1.65 8.36 -6.81
C GLN A 41 1.00 7.03 -6.45
N VAL A 42 -0.29 7.05 -6.10
CA VAL A 42 -1.06 5.84 -5.80
C VAL A 42 -1.46 5.15 -7.11
N TRP A 43 -1.22 3.85 -7.19
CA TRP A 43 -1.49 3.00 -8.36
C TRP A 43 -2.65 2.03 -8.15
N GLY A 44 -2.89 1.62 -6.91
CA GLY A 44 -3.90 0.63 -6.60
C GLY A 44 -4.25 0.62 -5.13
N VAL A 45 -5.46 0.15 -4.87
CA VAL A 45 -6.00 -0.08 -3.54
C VAL A 45 -6.69 -1.43 -3.56
N ASP A 46 -6.32 -2.32 -2.65
CA ASP A 46 -7.02 -3.59 -2.43
C ASP A 46 -7.58 -3.62 -1.00
N LEU A 47 -8.80 -4.11 -0.86
CA LEU A 47 -9.51 -4.14 0.41
C LEU A 47 -10.03 -5.55 0.63
N ASP A 48 -9.35 -6.27 1.52
CA ASP A 48 -9.76 -7.60 1.93
C ASP A 48 -10.68 -7.50 3.16
N GLN A 49 -11.91 -8.00 2.99
CA GLN A 49 -12.92 -8.03 4.03
C GLN A 49 -13.43 -9.45 4.22
N PRO A 50 -13.54 -9.93 5.47
CA PRO A 50 -14.22 -11.18 5.75
C PRO A 50 -15.68 -11.09 5.30
N ARG A 51 -16.14 -12.09 4.54
CA ARG A 51 -17.52 -12.11 4.03
C ARG A 51 -18.49 -12.12 5.20
N ARG A 52 -19.59 -11.38 5.06
CA ARG A 52 -20.63 -11.23 6.10
C ARG A 52 -21.25 -12.58 6.57
N ILE A 53 -21.12 -13.63 5.77
CA ILE A 53 -21.61 -14.99 6.04
C ILE A 53 -20.66 -15.78 6.97
N ASP A 54 -19.37 -15.41 7.01
CA ASP A 54 -18.37 -16.06 7.86
C ASP A 54 -18.36 -15.50 9.30
N ARG A 55 -19.30 -14.60 9.64
CA ARG A 55 -19.51 -14.05 10.99
C ARG A 55 -20.13 -15.05 12.00
N GLY A 56 -20.19 -16.33 11.65
CA GLY A 56 -20.62 -17.40 12.54
C GLY A 56 -19.46 -17.88 13.41
N ALA A 57 -19.61 -17.74 14.73
CA ALA A 57 -18.77 -18.30 15.81
C ALA A 57 -17.35 -17.75 16.03
N ASP A 58 -16.60 -17.31 15.01
CA ASP A 58 -15.22 -16.76 15.16
C ASP A 58 -15.09 -15.28 14.74
N ALA A 59 -16.14 -14.49 14.92
CA ALA A 59 -16.20 -13.08 14.54
C ALA A 59 -15.19 -12.15 15.28
N ALA A 60 -14.39 -12.70 16.20
CA ALA A 60 -13.39 -11.96 16.96
C ALA A 60 -12.04 -11.77 16.23
N ASP A 61 -11.74 -12.58 15.21
CA ASP A 61 -10.48 -12.54 14.44
C ASP A 61 -10.65 -12.11 12.97
N ALA A 62 -11.81 -11.56 12.63
CA ALA A 62 -12.16 -11.18 11.27
C ALA A 62 -11.73 -9.73 10.95
N ASP A 63 -10.42 -9.48 10.97
CA ASP A 63 -9.90 -8.15 10.63
C ASP A 63 -10.11 -7.80 9.14
N VAL A 64 -10.22 -6.50 8.91
CA VAL A 64 -10.19 -5.88 7.59
C VAL A 64 -8.75 -5.46 7.27
N TYR A 65 -8.32 -5.74 6.05
CA TYR A 65 -7.00 -5.34 5.54
C TYR A 65 -7.15 -4.44 4.32
N LEU A 66 -6.36 -3.36 4.29
CA LEU A 66 -6.28 -2.45 3.15
C LEU A 66 -4.83 -2.40 2.69
N GLU A 67 -4.57 -2.76 1.43
CA GLU A 67 -3.27 -2.64 0.78
C GLU A 67 -3.26 -1.41 -0.14
N LEU A 68 -2.27 -0.54 0.06
CA LEU A 68 -2.05 0.65 -0.76
C LEU A 68 -0.78 0.48 -1.58
N PHE A 69 -0.93 0.45 -2.91
CA PHE A 69 0.17 0.33 -3.85
C PHE A 69 0.53 1.71 -4.40
N TYR A 70 1.80 2.12 -4.26
CA TYR A 70 2.25 3.44 -4.69
C TYR A 70 3.67 3.44 -5.25
N GLN A 71 4.03 4.50 -5.95
CA GLN A 71 5.40 4.78 -6.37
C GLN A 71 5.84 6.12 -5.79
N ARG A 72 7.12 6.25 -5.44
CA ARG A 72 7.69 7.51 -4.96
C ARG A 72 8.52 8.15 -6.06
N SER A 73 8.23 9.40 -6.39
CA SER A 73 9.05 10.19 -7.32
C SER A 73 10.32 10.68 -6.63
N GLY A 74 11.28 9.79 -6.39
CA GLY A 74 12.54 10.15 -5.73
C GLY A 74 13.60 9.05 -5.58
N SER A 75 13.31 7.79 -5.90
CA SER A 75 14.32 6.72 -5.86
C SER A 75 15.07 6.56 -7.19
N GLU A 76 15.79 7.60 -7.61
CA GLU A 76 17.01 7.36 -8.38
C GLU A 76 18.13 7.04 -7.37
N GLY A 77 18.50 5.75 -7.30
CA GLY A 77 19.74 5.33 -6.64
C GLY A 77 19.57 4.64 -5.28
N SER A 78 19.51 3.32 -5.32
CA SER A 78 20.37 2.45 -4.49
C SER A 78 20.37 1.06 -5.09
N GLY A 79 21.21 0.87 -6.10
CA GLY A 79 21.71 -0.46 -6.40
C GLY A 79 22.63 -0.88 -5.26
N ALA A 80 22.23 -1.88 -4.48
CA ALA A 80 23.19 -2.69 -3.73
C ALA A 80 23.81 -3.66 -4.73
N GLN A 81 24.94 -3.26 -5.33
CA GLN A 81 25.88 -4.20 -5.91
C GLN A 81 26.49 -5.00 -4.76
N GLU A 82 26.18 -6.29 -4.66
CA GLU A 82 27.07 -7.24 -3.99
C GLU A 82 28.29 -7.46 -4.89
N PHE A 83 29.42 -6.86 -4.51
CA PHE A 83 30.73 -7.22 -5.04
C PHE A 83 31.13 -8.56 -4.41
N ALA A 84 31.24 -9.61 -5.23
CA ALA A 84 32.04 -10.78 -4.91
C ALA A 84 33.41 -10.61 -5.60
N GLY A 85 34.45 -10.44 -4.78
CA GLY A 85 35.85 -10.58 -5.14
C GLY A 85 36.48 -11.65 -4.27
#